data_AF-A0A356L5I6-F1
#
_entry.id   AF-A0A356L5I6-F1
#
_cell.length_a   1.000
_cell.length_b   1.000
_cell.length_c   1.000
_cell.angle_alpha   90.00
_cell.angle_beta   90.00
_cell.angle_gamma   90.00
#
_symmetry.space_group_name_H-M   'P 1'
#
loop_
_entity.id
_entity.type
_entity.pdbx_description
1 polymer ?
#
loop_
_entity_poly.entity_id
_entity_poly.type
_entity_poly.pdbx_seq_one_letter_code
_entity_poly.pdbx_strand_id
1 'polypeptide(L)' 'YAFAREQLHWTVMNCTQTIESQAVSGRAAELLHLQEGEPSLYVSSTTYLANGRAVVHTRSYFHGNHVHFTHQFSR' A
#
# COMPACT_ATOMS: atom_id res chain seq x y z
N TYR A 1 5.85 -1.11 10.73
CA TYR A 1 5.19 -0.18 11.66
C TYR A 1 5.55 -0.41 13.13
N ALA A 2 5.57 -1.65 13.65
CA ALA A 2 5.94 -1.92 15.06
C ALA A 2 7.28 -1.29 15.47
N PHE A 3 8.34 -1.55 14.70
CA PHE A 3 9.65 -0.92 14.91
C PHE A 3 9.58 0.62 14.97
N ALA A 4 8.90 1.26 14.01
CA ALA A 4 8.81 2.72 13.97
C ALA A 4 8.06 3.29 15.18
N ARG A 5 7.03 2.60 15.67
CA ARG A 5 6.31 2.99 16.88
C ARG A 5 7.18 2.82 18.13
N GLU A 6 7.87 1.69 18.25
CA GLU A 6 8.59 1.30 19.47
C GLU A 6 9.96 1.98 19.60
N GLN A 7 10.67 2.14 18.48
CA GLN A 7 12.06 2.63 18.45
C GLN A 7 12.15 4.09 18.01
N LEU A 8 11.25 4.55 17.14
CA LEU A 8 11.25 5.93 16.65
C LEU A 8 10.15 6.79 17.30
N HIS A 9 9.36 6.20 18.22
CA HIS A 9 8.26 6.84 18.91
C HIS A 9 7.26 7.52 17.96
N TRP A 10 7.01 6.92 16.80
CA TRP A 10 6.04 7.43 15.83
C TRP A 10 4.62 7.21 16.34
N THR A 11 3.91 8.31 16.52
CA THR A 11 2.45 8.31 16.67
C THR A 11 1.83 8.56 15.30
N VAL A 12 1.37 7.49 14.63
CA VAL A 12 0.65 7.59 13.36
C VAL A 12 -0.76 8.12 13.63
N MET A 13 -1.17 9.16 12.90
CA MET A 13 -2.51 9.76 13.04
C MET A 13 -3.43 9.33 11.91
N ASN A 14 -2.96 9.40 10.67
CA ASN A 14 -3.78 9.05 9.52
C ASN A 14 -2.93 8.51 8.36
N CYS A 15 -3.63 7.92 7.40
CA CYS A 15 -3.06 7.44 6.16
C CYS A 15 -4.05 7.75 5.03
N THR A 16 -3.55 8.28 3.91
CA THR A 16 -4.31 8.36 2.66
C THR A 16 -3.90 7.19 1.80
N GLN A 17 -4.88 6.48 1.22
CA GLN A 17 -4.62 5.37 0.31
C GLN A 17 -5.37 5.57 -1.00
N THR A 18 -4.70 5.25 -2.10
CA THR A 18 -5.30 5.12 -3.42
C THR A 18 -5.21 3.66 -3.83
N ILE A 19 -6.32 3.10 -4.30
CA ILE A 19 -6.46 1.70 -4.67
C ILE A 19 -6.96 1.64 -6.11
N GLU A 20 -6.20 1.00 -6.98
CA GLU A 20 -6.43 0.97 -8.42
C GLU A 20 -6.14 -0.43 -8.98
N SER A 21 -6.78 -0.76 -10.11
CA SER A 21 -6.32 -1.86 -10.95
C SER A 21 -5.26 -1.32 -11.90
N GLN A 22 -4.07 -1.94 -11.91
CA GLN A 22 -2.97 -1.53 -12.76
C GLN A 22 -2.33 -2.73 -13.47
N ALA A 23 -2.03 -2.57 -14.75
CA ALA A 23 -1.22 -3.53 -15.51
C ALA A 23 0.19 -3.61 -14.89
N VAL A 24 0.59 -4.80 -14.47
CA VAL A 24 1.90 -5.03 -13.86
C VAL A 24 3.00 -4.98 -14.92
N SER A 25 4.18 -4.49 -14.56
CA SER A 25 5.32 -4.38 -15.47
C SER A 25 6.65 -4.52 -14.73
N GLY A 26 7.70 -4.88 -15.47
CA GLY A 26 9.08 -4.94 -15.00
C GLY A 26 9.22 -5.80 -13.75
N ARG A 27 9.94 -5.27 -12.75
CA ARG A 27 10.30 -6.01 -11.54
C ARG A 27 9.10 -6.52 -10.73
N ALA A 28 7.98 -5.80 -10.76
CA ALA A 28 6.78 -6.23 -10.06
C ALA A 28 6.16 -7.47 -10.72
N ALA A 29 6.19 -7.55 -12.06
CA ALA A 29 5.69 -8.71 -12.80
C ALA A 29 6.51 -9.95 -12.49
N GLU A 30 7.84 -9.81 -12.52
CA GLU A 30 8.78 -10.88 -12.16
C GLU A 30 8.57 -11.41 -10.74
N LEU A 31 8.47 -10.50 -9.75
CA LEU A 31 8.35 -10.87 -8.33
C LEU A 31 6.99 -11.48 -7.99
N LEU A 32 5.94 -11.08 -8.71
CA LEU A 32 4.59 -11.62 -8.53
C LEU A 32 4.33 -12.85 -9.41
N HIS A 33 5.28 -13.25 -10.27
CA HIS A 33 5.11 -14.31 -11.25
C HIS A 33 3.90 -14.10 -12.18
N LEU A 34 3.68 -12.85 -12.56
CA LEU A 34 2.66 -12.42 -13.50
C LEU A 34 3.30 -12.13 -14.87
N GLN A 35 2.53 -12.26 -15.94
CA GLN A 35 2.94 -11.74 -17.24
C GLN A 35 2.84 -10.22 -17.26
N GLU A 36 3.75 -9.55 -17.97
CA GLU A 36 3.65 -8.11 -18.16
C GLU A 36 2.33 -7.74 -18.84
N GLY A 37 1.66 -6.71 -18.34
CA GLY A 37 0.34 -6.31 -18.78
C GLY A 37 -0.81 -6.93 -17.98
N GLU A 38 -0.57 -8.00 -17.21
CA GLU A 38 -1.63 -8.61 -16.40
C GLU A 38 -2.12 -7.67 -15.29
N PRO A 39 -3.43 -7.73 -14.96
CA PRO A 39 -4.00 -6.88 -13.93
C PRO A 39 -3.47 -7.24 -12.55
N SER A 40 -3.05 -6.21 -11.81
CA SER A 40 -2.64 -6.29 -10.41
C SER A 40 -3.44 -5.29 -9.59
N LEU A 41 -3.62 -5.59 -8.30
CA LEU A 41 -4.15 -4.61 -7.36
C LEU A 41 -3.00 -3.70 -6.92
N TYR A 42 -3.04 -2.45 -7.34
CA TYR A 42 -2.08 -1.42 -6.95
C TYR A 42 -2.62 -0.61 -5.78
N VAL A 43 -1.82 -0.50 -4.72
CA VAL A 43 -2.13 0.33 -3.56
C VAL A 43 -0.98 1.27 -3.30
N SER A 44 -1.26 2.57 -3.39
CA SER A 44 -0.33 3.60 -2.91
C SER A 44 -0.83 4.21 -1.62
N SER A 45 0.08 4.50 -0.70
CA SER A 45 -0.29 5.10 0.57
C SER A 45 0.71 6.13 1.05
N THR A 46 0.22 7.16 1.72
CA THR A 46 1.05 8.13 2.45
C THR A 46 0.60 8.16 3.90
N THR A 47 1.53 7.88 4.81
CA THR A 47 1.29 7.86 6.26
C THR A 47 1.77 9.16 6.89
N TYR A 48 0.92 9.74 7.73
CA TYR A 48 1.19 10.98 8.45
C TYR A 48 1.25 10.74 9.96
N LEU A 49 2.22 11.38 10.61
CA LEU A 49 2.32 11.39 12.06
C LEU A 49 1.31 12.37 12.68
N ALA A 50 1.14 12.30 14.00
CA ALA A 50 0.24 13.18 14.76
C ALA A 50 0.60 14.67 14.67
N ASN A 51 1.82 15.01 14.31
CA ASN A 51 2.23 16.38 14.02
C ASN A 51 1.96 16.80 12.56
N GLY A 52 1.24 15.99 11.78
CA GLY A 52 0.90 16.24 10.38
C GLY A 52 2.02 15.95 9.38
N ARG A 53 3.21 15.53 9.82
CA ARG A 53 4.32 15.24 8.91
C ARG A 53 4.08 13.94 8.14
N ALA A 54 4.18 13.99 6.81
CA ALA A 54 4.27 12.80 5.97
C ALA A 54 5.63 12.11 6.17
N VAL A 55 5.61 10.81 6.48
CA VAL A 55 6.84 10.08 6.84
C VAL A 55 7.11 8.84 6.02
N VAL A 56 6.08 8.25 5.43
CA VAL A 56 6.21 7.05 4.59
C VAL A 56 5.29 7.20 3.38
N HIS A 57 5.86 6.97 2.20
CA HIS A 57 5.10 6.70 0.99
C HIS A 57 5.37 5.26 0.56
N THR A 58 4.31 4.46 0.44
CA THR A 58 4.41 3.05 0.03
C THR A 58 3.71 2.86 -1.29
N ARG A 59 4.29 2.02 -2.14
CA ARG A 59 3.65 1.47 -3.34
C ARG A 59 3.69 -0.05 -3.24
N SER A 60 2.52 -0.65 -3.30
CA SER A 60 2.34 -2.10 -3.17
C SER A 60 1.61 -2.62 -4.39
N TYR A 61 2.09 -3.74 -4.90
CA TYR A 61 1.46 -4.51 -5.97
C TYR A 61 1.05 -5.85 -5.41
N PHE A 62 -0.20 -6.25 -5.63
CA PHE A 62 -0.70 -7.55 -5.20
C PHE A 62 -1.18 -8.34 -6.42
N HIS A 63 -0.89 -9.64 -6.40
CA HIS A 63 -1.46 -10.58 -7.35
C HIS A 63 -2.98 -10.67 -7.13
N GLY A 64 -3.78 -10.30 -8.14
CA GLY A 64 -5.23 -10.14 -8.01
C GLY A 64 -5.97 -11.41 -7.54
N ASN A 65 -5.48 -12.59 -7.94
CA ASN A 65 -6.07 -13.86 -7.52
C ASN A 65 -5.86 -14.20 -6.03
N HIS A 66 -4.94 -13.53 -5.33
CA HIS A 66 -4.54 -13.90 -3.97
C HIS A 66 -4.98 -12.89 -2.91
N VAL A 67 -5.38 -11.68 -3.31
CA VAL A 67 -5.67 -10.59 -2.39
C VAL A 67 -6.98 -9.93 -2.77
N HIS A 68 -7.84 -9.74 -1.78
CA HIS A 68 -9.10 -9.02 -1.94
C HIS A 68 -9.09 -7.85 -0.96
N PHE A 69 -9.37 -6.65 -1.46
CA PHE A 69 -9.52 -5.48 -0.61
C PHE A 69 -10.93 -5.46 0.00
N THR A 70 -11.01 -5.27 1.32
CA THR A 70 -12.27 -5.13 2.05
C THR A 70 -12.26 -3.85 2.86
N HIS A 71 -13.37 -3.12 2.86
CA HIS A 71 -13.55 -1.94 3.69
C HIS A 71 -14.95 -1.93 4.30
N GLN A 72 -15.05 -1.46 5.55
CA GLN A 72 -16.34 -1.24 6.22
C GLN A 72 -16.59 0.27 6.29
N PHE A 73 -17.46 0.76 5.41
CA PHE A 73 -17.91 2.15 5.47
C PHE A 73 -18.92 2.31 6.60
N SER A 74 -18.65 3.19 7.55
CA SER A 74 -19.65 3.73 8.48
C SER A 74 -20.27 4.98 7.88
N ARG A 75 -21.57 5.18 8.14
CA ARG A 75 -22.31 6.37 7.71
C ARG A 75 -22.03 7.56 8.63
#